data_AF-A0A519VCB2-F1
#
_entry.id   AF-A0A519VCB2-F1
#
_cell.length_a   1.000
_cell.length_b   1.000
_cell.length_c   1.000
_cell.angle_alpha   90.00
_cell.angle_beta   90.00
_cell.angle_gamma   90.00
#
_symmetry.space_group_name_H-M   'P 1'
#
loop_
_entity.id
_entity.type
_entity.pdbx_description
1 polymer ?
#
loop_
_entity_poly.entity_id
_entity_poly.type
_entity_poly.pdbx_seq_one_letter_code
_entity_poly.pdbx_strand_id
1 'polypeptide(L)'
;MQARFPQQDAPVLALAVWYHDAVYNALRADNEEKSAEWALEFLQETTLAPARRARVADLIRRTQDHTQPQPPDDADLLLFLDADLSILGAPETAFWDYARQVRREYRLVPDLLYRPGRRKVLAKLLAAPVLFHTPALREELDGQARHNLQAELAAWERGGLGA
;
A
#
# COMPACT_ATOMS: atom_id res chain seq x y z
N MET A 1 -7.27 28.62 -2.76
CA MET A 1 -7.37 27.27 -3.35
C MET A 1 -6.72 26.33 -2.36
N GLN A 2 -7.49 25.64 -1.50
CA GLN A 2 -6.91 24.62 -0.63
C GLN A 2 -6.37 23.50 -1.52
N ALA A 3 -5.15 23.01 -1.24
CA ALA A 3 -4.59 21.88 -1.96
C ALA A 3 -5.52 20.67 -1.77
N ARG A 4 -5.91 20.01 -2.88
CA ARG A 4 -6.78 18.82 -2.89
C ARG A 4 -6.27 17.73 -1.95
N PHE A 5 -4.96 17.65 -1.78
CA PHE A 5 -4.27 16.74 -0.87
C PHE A 5 -3.29 17.55 -0.02
N PRO A 6 -3.44 17.55 1.33
CA PRO A 6 -2.49 18.22 2.21
C PRO A 6 -1.17 17.44 2.19
N GLN A 7 -0.07 18.12 1.83
CA GLN A 7 1.30 17.62 1.94
C GLN A 7 2.17 18.67 2.61
N GLN A 8 3.13 18.22 3.43
CA GLN A 8 4.03 19.06 4.20
C GLN A 8 5.44 19.10 3.58
N ASP A 9 5.96 17.95 3.13
CA ASP A 9 7.29 17.85 2.52
C ASP A 9 7.28 17.02 1.22
N ALA A 10 6.92 17.68 0.11
CA ALA A 10 6.77 17.03 -1.19
C ALA A 10 8.03 16.27 -1.67
N PRO A 11 9.28 16.78 -1.52
CA PRO A 11 10.48 16.01 -1.86
C PRO A 11 10.62 14.71 -1.07
N VAL A 12 10.31 14.72 0.23
CA VAL A 12 10.36 13.53 1.08
C VAL A 12 9.30 12.52 0.64
N LEU A 13 8.08 12.97 0.37
CA LEU A 13 7.00 12.12 -0.09
C LEU A 13 7.32 11.48 -1.45
N ALA A 14 7.83 12.26 -2.40
CA ALA A 14 8.22 11.75 -3.72
C ALA A 14 9.33 10.69 -3.64
N LEU A 15 10.33 10.90 -2.78
CA LEU A 15 11.38 9.91 -2.55
C LEU A 15 10.84 8.64 -1.89
N ALA A 16 9.93 8.75 -0.91
CA ALA A 16 9.29 7.58 -0.31
C ALA A 16 8.52 6.78 -1.38
N VAL A 17 7.75 7.45 -2.24
CA VAL A 17 7.05 6.80 -3.37
C VAL A 17 8.02 6.06 -4.29
N TRP A 18 9.15 6.66 -4.66
CA TRP A 18 10.11 5.98 -5.54
C TRP A 18 10.78 4.76 -4.91
N TYR A 19 11.00 4.77 -3.60
CA TYR A 19 11.82 3.77 -2.93
C TYR A 19 11.06 2.72 -2.12
N HIS A 20 9.76 2.89 -1.85
CA HIS A 20 9.06 2.02 -0.89
C HIS A 20 9.06 0.53 -1.23
N ASP A 21 8.97 0.20 -2.51
CA ASP A 21 9.05 -1.18 -3.03
C ASP A 21 10.34 -1.43 -3.83
N ALA A 22 11.42 -0.66 -3.55
CA ALA A 22 12.70 -0.83 -4.23
C ALA A 22 13.26 -2.25 -4.04
N VAL A 23 13.12 -2.82 -2.83
CA VAL A 23 13.35 -4.24 -2.57
C VAL A 23 12.01 -4.97 -2.53
N TYR A 24 11.78 -5.85 -3.48
CA TYR A 24 10.57 -6.66 -3.51
C TYR A 24 10.86 -8.15 -3.70
N ASN A 25 10.44 -8.96 -2.73
CA ASN A 25 10.45 -10.41 -2.81
C ASN A 25 9.20 -10.97 -2.13
N ALA A 26 8.29 -11.54 -2.93
CA ALA A 26 7.01 -12.11 -2.49
C ALA A 26 7.10 -13.19 -1.39
N LEU A 27 8.28 -13.77 -1.14
CA LEU A 27 8.50 -14.81 -0.13
C LEU A 27 9.17 -14.29 1.15
N ARG A 28 9.41 -12.97 1.24
CA ARG A 28 10.04 -12.32 2.39
C ARG A 28 9.04 -11.41 3.11
N ALA A 29 9.29 -11.19 4.41
CA ALA A 29 8.49 -10.33 5.28
C ALA A 29 9.22 -9.06 5.72
N ASP A 30 10.41 -8.79 5.16
CA ASP A 30 11.28 -7.67 5.51
C ASP A 30 11.57 -6.77 4.30
N ASN A 31 10.70 -6.80 3.28
CA ASN A 31 10.88 -6.00 2.06
C ASN A 31 10.87 -4.50 2.38
N GLU A 32 9.95 -4.05 3.22
CA GLU A 32 9.76 -2.66 3.59
C GLU A 32 10.97 -2.12 4.37
N GLU A 33 11.52 -2.90 5.30
CA GLU A 33 12.75 -2.52 6.02
C GLU A 33 13.94 -2.44 5.05
N LYS A 34 14.08 -3.42 4.14
CA LYS A 34 15.16 -3.42 3.16
C LYS A 34 15.08 -2.29 2.15
N SER A 35 13.87 -1.95 1.70
CA SER A 35 13.61 -0.77 0.88
C SER A 35 14.00 0.51 1.61
N ALA A 36 13.68 0.61 2.92
CA ALA A 36 14.06 1.75 3.74
C ALA A 36 15.58 1.85 3.97
N GLU A 37 16.26 0.72 4.21
CA GLU A 37 17.73 0.65 4.30
C GLU A 37 18.39 1.08 2.99
N TRP A 38 17.90 0.57 1.86
CA TRP A 38 18.42 0.93 0.55
C TRP A 38 18.21 2.42 0.24
N ALA A 39 17.03 2.95 0.55
CA ALA A 39 16.76 4.38 0.43
C ALA A 39 17.74 5.21 1.26
N LEU A 40 18.03 4.81 2.50
CA LEU A 40 19.01 5.50 3.35
C LEU A 40 20.42 5.47 2.76
N GLU A 41 20.88 4.31 2.30
CA GLU A 41 22.19 4.15 1.68
C GLU A 41 22.35 5.08 0.47
N PHE A 42 21.36 5.08 -0.44
CA PHE A 42 21.38 5.98 -1.59
C PHE A 42 21.34 7.46 -1.18
N LEU A 43 20.47 7.82 -0.25
CA LEU A 43 20.28 9.20 0.17
C LEU A 43 21.46 9.75 0.96
N GLN A 44 22.33 8.89 1.52
CA GLN A 44 23.56 9.31 2.19
C GLN A 44 24.49 10.10 1.27
N GLU A 45 24.51 9.74 -0.02
CA GLU A 45 25.34 10.35 -1.07
C GLU A 45 24.74 11.64 -1.66
N THR A 46 23.61 12.11 -1.13
CA THR A 46 22.92 13.32 -1.62
C THR A 46 23.18 14.53 -0.70
N THR A 47 22.69 15.71 -1.09
CA THR A 47 22.69 16.91 -0.24
C THR A 47 21.45 17.04 0.65
N LEU A 48 20.53 16.05 0.63
CA LEU A 48 19.30 16.07 1.41
C LEU A 48 19.62 16.12 2.92
N ALA A 49 18.90 16.91 3.72
CA ALA A 49 19.18 17.00 5.16
C ALA A 49 19.00 15.63 5.86
N PRO A 50 19.83 15.26 6.86
CA PRO A 50 19.74 13.97 7.55
C PRO A 50 18.34 13.65 8.09
N ALA A 51 17.64 14.65 8.66
CA ALA A 51 16.27 14.48 9.14
C ALA A 51 15.29 14.08 8.03
N ARG A 52 15.44 14.63 6.82
CA ARG A 52 14.62 14.26 5.65
C ARG A 52 14.93 12.86 5.16
N ARG A 53 16.21 12.43 5.17
CA ARG A 53 16.60 11.05 4.81
C ARG A 53 15.96 10.05 5.76
N ALA A 54 16.09 10.31 7.07
CA ALA A 54 15.48 9.48 8.10
C ALA A 54 13.96 9.41 7.94
N ARG A 55 13.34 10.55 7.56
CA ARG A 55 11.90 10.61 7.33
C ARG A 55 11.43 9.81 6.10
N VAL A 56 12.17 9.84 4.99
CA VAL A 56 11.87 8.96 3.83
C VAL A 56 11.84 7.50 4.26
N ALA A 57 12.85 7.08 5.01
CA ALA A 57 12.96 5.70 5.48
C ALA A 57 11.86 5.32 6.49
N ASP A 58 11.47 6.23 7.38
CA ASP A 58 10.32 6.04 8.29
C ASP A 58 9.03 5.84 7.48
N LEU A 59 8.72 6.72 6.51
CA LEU A 59 7.53 6.57 5.65
C LEU A 59 7.49 5.21 4.95
N ILE A 60 8.61 4.77 4.37
CA ILE A 60 8.70 3.45 3.72
C ILE A 60 8.38 2.32 4.71
N ARG A 61 8.98 2.32 5.91
CA ARG A 61 8.69 1.29 6.93
C ARG A 61 7.22 1.23 7.33
N ARG A 62 6.51 2.36 7.32
CA ARG A 62 5.08 2.39 7.66
C ARG A 62 4.20 1.64 6.64
N THR A 63 4.67 1.41 5.42
CA THR A 63 3.95 0.59 4.42
C THR A 63 3.82 -0.88 4.83
N GLN A 64 4.51 -1.32 5.88
CA GLN A 64 4.29 -2.66 6.45
C GLN A 64 2.86 -2.83 7.01
N ASP A 65 2.22 -1.74 7.44
CA ASP A 65 0.81 -1.74 7.84
C ASP A 65 0.06 -0.46 7.48
N HIS A 66 -0.67 -0.50 6.36
CA HIS A 66 -1.51 0.60 5.90
C HIS A 66 -2.75 0.86 6.77
N THR A 67 -3.15 -0.07 7.64
CA THR A 67 -4.41 0.05 8.40
C THR A 67 -4.27 0.76 9.73
N GLN A 68 -3.03 0.99 10.20
CA GLN A 68 -2.75 1.57 11.51
C GLN A 68 -1.63 2.61 11.42
N PRO A 69 -1.87 3.75 10.73
CA PRO A 69 -0.88 4.80 10.62
C PRO A 69 -0.46 5.33 11.99
N GLN A 70 0.84 5.54 12.16
CA GLN A 70 1.45 6.07 13.37
C GLN A 70 2.56 7.05 12.96
N PRO A 71 2.48 8.35 13.32
CA PRO A 71 1.38 8.97 14.05
C PRO A 71 0.08 9.06 13.22
N PRO A 72 -1.11 9.03 13.85
CA PRO A 72 -2.40 8.98 13.14
C PRO A 72 -2.82 10.31 12.51
N ASP A 73 -2.15 11.43 12.82
CA ASP A 73 -2.44 12.79 12.36
C ASP A 73 -1.39 13.34 11.36
N ASP A 74 -0.48 12.47 10.92
CA ASP A 74 0.61 12.80 10.04
C ASP A 74 0.17 12.87 8.57
N ALA A 75 -0.10 14.08 8.07
CA ALA A 75 -0.68 14.28 6.74
C ALA A 75 0.12 13.63 5.60
N ASP A 76 1.45 13.69 5.62
CA ASP A 76 2.29 13.08 4.58
C ASP A 76 2.21 11.55 4.64
N LEU A 77 2.23 10.98 5.85
CA LEU A 77 2.07 9.53 6.03
C LEU A 77 0.70 9.05 5.57
N LEU A 78 -0.38 9.72 5.98
CA LEU A 78 -1.73 9.34 5.60
C LEU A 78 -1.92 9.39 4.09
N LEU A 79 -1.47 10.47 3.45
CA LEU A 79 -1.54 10.61 2.00
C LEU A 79 -0.71 9.54 1.29
N PHE A 80 0.47 9.22 1.82
CA PHE A 80 1.35 8.20 1.26
C PHE A 80 0.71 6.81 1.27
N LEU A 81 0.21 6.38 2.43
CA LEU A 81 -0.43 5.06 2.57
C LEU A 81 -1.70 4.95 1.73
N ASP A 82 -2.50 6.01 1.68
CA ASP A 82 -3.72 6.03 0.86
C ASP A 82 -3.41 5.98 -0.64
N ALA A 83 -2.35 6.66 -1.08
CA ALA A 83 -1.91 6.62 -2.47
C ALA A 83 -1.47 5.21 -2.87
N ASP A 84 -0.75 4.51 -1.99
CA ASP A 84 -0.33 3.12 -2.20
C ASP A 84 -1.54 2.16 -2.28
N LEU A 85 -2.56 2.38 -1.43
CA LEU A 85 -3.81 1.61 -1.48
C LEU A 85 -4.80 2.03 -2.58
N SER A 86 -4.50 3.06 -3.38
CA SER A 86 -5.46 3.67 -4.30
C SER A 86 -6.00 2.70 -5.37
N ILE A 87 -5.22 1.68 -5.76
CA ILE A 87 -5.64 0.63 -6.69
C ILE A 87 -6.89 -0.14 -6.20
N LEU A 88 -7.10 -0.20 -4.88
CA LEU A 88 -8.27 -0.84 -4.30
C LEU A 88 -9.55 -0.13 -4.72
N GLY A 89 -9.54 1.20 -4.79
CA GLY A 89 -10.67 2.03 -5.20
C GLY A 89 -10.82 2.25 -6.70
N ALA A 90 -9.99 1.60 -7.52
CA ALA A 90 -10.07 1.71 -8.98
C ALA A 90 -11.39 1.11 -9.54
N PRO A 91 -11.78 1.45 -10.78
CA PRO A 91 -12.86 0.76 -11.47
C PRO A 91 -12.67 -0.76 -11.45
N GLU A 92 -13.77 -1.50 -11.33
CA GLU A 92 -13.76 -2.95 -11.08
C GLU A 92 -12.87 -3.73 -12.07
N THR A 93 -12.87 -3.36 -13.35
CA THR A 93 -12.04 -3.98 -14.39
C THR A 93 -10.55 -3.87 -14.08
N ALA A 94 -10.08 -2.67 -13.71
CA ALA A 94 -8.69 -2.42 -13.34
C ALA A 94 -8.31 -3.13 -12.05
N PHE A 95 -9.21 -3.17 -11.06
CA PHE A 95 -8.97 -3.91 -9.82
C PHE A 95 -8.82 -5.42 -10.06
N TRP A 96 -9.66 -6.03 -10.91
CA TRP A 96 -9.53 -7.45 -11.24
C TRP A 96 -8.25 -7.76 -12.02
N ASP A 97 -7.81 -6.84 -12.89
CA ASP A 97 -6.50 -6.96 -13.56
C ASP A 97 -5.36 -6.94 -12.55
N TYR A 98 -5.42 -6.04 -11.57
CA TYR A 98 -4.50 -6.02 -10.44
C TYR A 98 -4.52 -7.34 -9.65
N ALA A 99 -5.70 -7.81 -9.22
CA ALA A 99 -5.82 -9.05 -8.44
C ALA A 99 -5.26 -10.28 -9.19
N ARG A 100 -5.49 -10.37 -10.50
CA ARG A 100 -4.91 -11.41 -11.36
C ARG A 100 -3.38 -11.29 -11.47
N GLN A 101 -2.84 -10.08 -11.56
CA GLN A 101 -1.40 -9.85 -11.58
C GLN A 101 -0.74 -10.29 -10.28
N VAL A 102 -1.31 -9.92 -9.12
CA VAL A 102 -0.86 -10.40 -7.80
C VAL A 102 -0.89 -11.92 -7.75
N ARG A 103 -1.99 -12.58 -8.21
CA ARG A 103 -2.02 -14.05 -8.24
C ARG A 103 -0.90 -14.63 -9.12
N ARG A 104 -0.56 -14.00 -10.24
CA ARG A 104 0.53 -14.44 -11.15
C ARG A 104 1.92 -14.26 -10.56
N GLU A 105 2.14 -13.24 -9.73
CA GLU A 105 3.41 -13.04 -9.00
C GLU A 105 3.64 -14.20 -8.03
N TYR A 106 2.59 -14.60 -7.31
CA TYR A 106 2.62 -15.72 -6.37
C TYR A 106 2.37 -17.08 -7.04
N ARG A 107 2.60 -17.24 -8.35
CA ARG A 107 2.33 -18.50 -9.08
C ARG A 107 3.03 -19.72 -8.49
N LEU A 108 4.19 -19.52 -7.86
CA LEU A 108 4.98 -20.57 -7.21
C LEU A 108 4.41 -20.98 -5.84
N VAL A 109 3.53 -20.18 -5.26
CA VAL A 109 2.84 -20.51 -4.00
C VAL A 109 1.61 -21.36 -4.33
N PRO A 110 1.49 -22.57 -3.77
CA PRO A 110 0.34 -23.44 -3.98
C PRO A 110 -0.96 -22.78 -3.52
N ASP A 111 -2.06 -23.07 -4.23
CA ASP A 111 -3.39 -22.53 -3.93
C ASP A 111 -3.85 -22.78 -2.48
N LEU A 112 -3.49 -23.93 -1.92
CA LEU A 112 -3.82 -24.29 -0.53
C LEU A 112 -3.22 -23.31 0.49
N LEU A 113 -2.10 -22.66 0.17
CA LEU A 113 -1.44 -21.67 1.02
C LEU A 113 -1.79 -20.23 0.60
N TYR A 114 -1.83 -19.98 -0.71
CA TYR A 114 -2.11 -18.64 -1.24
C TYR A 114 -3.52 -18.17 -0.88
N ARG A 115 -4.55 -19.00 -1.07
CA ARG A 115 -5.95 -18.58 -0.88
C ARG A 115 -6.23 -18.13 0.57
N PRO A 116 -5.88 -18.91 1.62
CA PRO A 116 -6.07 -18.44 2.99
C PRO A 116 -5.27 -17.17 3.29
N GLY A 117 -4.02 -17.07 2.80
CA GLY A 117 -3.17 -15.89 2.97
C GLY A 117 -3.79 -14.63 2.36
N ARG A 118 -4.19 -14.69 1.08
CA ARG A 118 -4.84 -13.58 0.39
C ARG A 118 -6.15 -13.18 1.06
N ARG A 119 -6.99 -14.16 1.43
CA ARG A 119 -8.23 -13.90 2.17
C ARG A 119 -7.99 -13.17 3.49
N LYS A 120 -6.91 -13.52 4.21
CA LYS A 120 -6.53 -12.84 5.46
C LYS A 120 -6.17 -11.37 5.21
N VAL A 121 -5.43 -11.06 4.15
CA VAL A 121 -5.11 -9.67 3.76
C VAL A 121 -6.38 -8.89 3.43
N LEU A 122 -7.24 -9.43 2.57
CA LEU A 122 -8.51 -8.80 2.18
C LEU A 122 -9.42 -8.54 3.39
N ALA A 123 -9.54 -9.53 4.29
CA ALA A 123 -10.32 -9.41 5.51
C ALA A 123 -9.74 -8.37 6.48
N LYS A 124 -8.41 -8.29 6.61
CA LYS A 124 -7.75 -7.25 7.43
C LYS A 124 -8.09 -5.85 6.91
N LEU A 125 -7.98 -5.63 5.60
CA LEU A 125 -8.32 -4.35 4.97
C LEU A 125 -9.81 -3.99 5.15
N LEU A 126 -10.71 -4.96 4.94
CA LEU A 126 -12.15 -4.75 5.13
C LEU A 126 -12.53 -4.44 6.58
N ALA A 127 -11.82 -5.02 7.54
CA ALA A 127 -12.03 -4.79 8.97
C ALA A 127 -11.53 -3.41 9.44
N ALA A 128 -10.71 -2.71 8.65
CA ALA A 128 -10.28 -1.35 8.98
C ALA A 128 -11.51 -0.41 9.02
N PRO A 129 -11.76 0.29 10.15
CA PRO A 129 -12.87 1.24 10.24
C PRO A 129 -12.74 2.38 9.24
N VAL A 130 -11.50 2.77 8.93
CA VAL A 130 -11.11 3.75 7.94
C VAL A 130 -10.09 3.07 7.03
N LEU A 131 -10.38 2.96 5.74
CA LEU A 131 -9.44 2.38 4.76
C LEU A 131 -8.59 3.48 4.12
N PHE A 132 -9.21 4.62 3.77
CA PHE A 132 -8.50 5.81 3.31
C PHE A 132 -8.58 6.93 4.35
N HIS A 133 -7.44 7.42 4.81
CA HIS A 133 -7.35 8.37 5.90
C HIS A 133 -7.53 9.83 5.46
N THR A 134 -7.08 10.16 4.26
CA THR A 134 -7.21 11.45 3.58
C THR A 134 -8.66 11.68 3.18
N PRO A 135 -9.32 12.78 3.61
CA PRO A 135 -10.75 12.99 3.38
C PRO A 135 -11.18 12.89 1.91
N ALA A 136 -10.43 13.51 0.99
CA ALA A 136 -10.74 13.47 -0.43
C ALA A 136 -10.64 12.05 -1.03
N LEU A 137 -9.62 11.28 -0.66
CA LEU A 137 -9.47 9.89 -1.13
C LEU A 137 -10.52 8.98 -0.52
N ARG A 138 -10.91 9.22 0.74
CA ARG A 138 -12.00 8.47 1.37
C ARG A 138 -13.33 8.66 0.65
N GLU A 139 -13.68 9.91 0.34
CA GLU A 139 -14.92 10.22 -0.37
C GLU A 139 -14.93 9.58 -1.77
N GLU A 140 -13.80 9.60 -2.47
CA GLU A 140 -13.70 9.12 -3.85
C GLU A 140 -13.55 7.59 -3.96
N LEU A 141 -12.82 6.94 -3.05
CA LEU A 141 -12.32 5.56 -3.23
C LEU A 141 -12.91 4.54 -2.25
N ASP A 142 -13.33 4.93 -1.05
CA ASP A 142 -13.64 3.97 0.04
C ASP A 142 -14.79 3.02 -0.34
N GLY A 143 -15.87 3.56 -0.94
CA GLY A 143 -17.01 2.77 -1.41
C GLY A 143 -16.63 1.73 -2.47
N GLN A 144 -15.90 2.16 -3.50
CA GLN A 144 -15.44 1.26 -4.58
C GLN A 144 -14.43 0.23 -4.06
N ALA A 145 -13.52 0.63 -3.17
CA ALA A 145 -12.55 -0.27 -2.58
C ALA A 145 -13.20 -1.37 -1.75
N ARG A 146 -14.17 -1.03 -0.91
CA ARG A 146 -14.92 -2.03 -0.13
C ARG A 146 -15.67 -2.99 -1.03
N HIS A 147 -16.28 -2.50 -2.10
CA HIS A 147 -16.94 -3.34 -3.09
C HIS A 147 -15.96 -4.33 -3.75
N ASN A 148 -14.83 -3.82 -4.25
CA ASN A 148 -13.79 -4.62 -4.90
C ASN A 148 -13.20 -5.69 -3.97
N LEU A 149 -12.84 -5.31 -2.74
CA LEU A 149 -12.30 -6.22 -1.73
C LEU A 149 -13.28 -7.33 -1.35
N GLN A 150 -14.58 -6.99 -1.18
CA GLN A 150 -15.63 -7.98 -0.91
C GLN A 150 -15.83 -8.94 -2.09
N ALA A 151 -15.80 -8.41 -3.32
CA ALA A 151 -15.94 -9.21 -4.53
C ALA A 151 -14.77 -10.21 -4.68
N GLU A 152 -13.52 -9.77 -4.45
CA GLU A 152 -12.35 -10.66 -4.47
C GLU A 152 -12.43 -11.72 -3.38
N LEU A 153 -12.80 -11.32 -2.15
CA LEU A 153 -12.94 -12.24 -1.02
C LEU A 153 -13.95 -13.36 -1.32
N ALA A 154 -15.11 -12.99 -1.87
CA ALA A 154 -16.14 -13.94 -2.26
C ALA A 154 -15.73 -14.82 -3.46
N ALA A 155 -14.89 -14.32 -4.38
CA ALA A 155 -14.33 -15.14 -5.46
C ALA A 155 -13.41 -16.25 -4.92
N TRP A 156 -12.58 -15.94 -3.92
CA TRP A 156 -11.75 -16.95 -3.26
C TRP A 156 -12.54 -18.00 -2.48
N GLU A 157 -13.75 -17.67 -2.01
CA GLU A 157 -14.69 -18.64 -1.42
C GLU A 157 -15.30 -19.58 -2.47
N ARG A 158 -15.52 -19.08 -3.70
CA ARG A 158 -16.10 -19.84 -4.81
C ARG A 158 -15.08 -20.60 -5.68
N GLY A 159 -13.81 -20.61 -5.28
CA GLY A 159 -12.79 -21.44 -5.92
C GLY A 159 -11.71 -20.69 -6.72
N GLY A 160 -11.73 -19.35 -6.75
CA GLY A 160 -10.65 -18.53 -7.30
C GLY A 160 -11.11 -17.30 -8.08
N LEU A 161 -10.14 -16.48 -8.50
CA LEU A 161 -10.36 -15.47 -9.53
C LEU A 161 -10.61 -16.23 -10.84
N GLY A 162 -11.81 -16.18 -11.39
CA GLY A 162 -12.08 -16.77 -12.71
C GLY A 162 -11.05 -16.31 -13.74
N ALA A 163 -10.81 -17.15 -14.76
CA ALA A 163 -9.93 -16.80 -15.88
C ALA A 163 -10.43 -15.55 -16.63
#